data_AF-A0A2U8H936-F1
#
_entry.id   AF-A0A2U8H936-F1
#
_cell.length_a   1.000
_cell.length_b   1.000
_cell.length_c   1.000
_cell.angle_alpha   90.00
_cell.angle_beta   90.00
_cell.angle_gamma   90.00
#
_symmetry.space_group_name_H-M   'P 1'
#
loop_
_entity.id
_entity.type
_entity.pdbx_description
1 polymer ?
#
loop_
_entity_poly.entity_id
_entity_poly.type
_entity_poly.pdbx_seq_one_letter_code
_entity_poly.pdbx_strand_id
1 'polypeptide(L)'
;MITVHSIPEAFSETDCARLIEIARTAEASDARLVGQQRAHNLRRADLVWLDDVAGAEWVMDRIIELVRDANRSAYDFALDAFDESAQIARYGAEREGHFDWHSDIGEGRLAARRKLTMVVQLSDEDDYEGGALEVMPSNHIVTAGKERGTATLFPSYMLHRVTPVSSGERHSLTIWAHGPAFR
;
A
#
# COMPACT_ATOMS: atom_id res chain seq x y z
N MET A 1 16.19 10.11 7.72
CA MET A 1 16.89 8.84 8.01
C MET A 1 16.33 7.78 7.06
N ILE A 2 17.16 6.87 6.51
CA ILE A 2 16.66 5.71 5.76
C ILE A 2 16.07 4.76 6.80
N THR A 3 14.75 4.79 6.97
CA THR A 3 14.05 3.99 7.98
C THR A 3 12.70 3.49 7.47
N VAL A 4 12.32 2.30 7.95
CA VAL A 4 10.98 1.74 7.80
C VAL A 4 10.27 1.95 9.12
N HIS A 5 9.14 2.64 9.10
CA HIS A 5 8.40 3.02 10.30
C HIS A 5 7.06 2.29 10.33
N SER A 6 6.76 1.59 11.42
CA SER A 6 5.51 0.87 11.57
C SER A 6 4.67 1.46 12.68
N ILE A 7 3.37 1.59 12.42
CA ILE A 7 2.34 2.03 13.36
C ILE A 7 1.35 0.87 13.53
N PRO A 8 1.41 0.11 14.63
CA PRO A 8 0.42 -0.92 14.92
C PRO A 8 -0.94 -0.29 15.18
N GLU A 9 -2.02 -1.04 14.93
CA GLU A 9 -3.41 -0.58 15.16
C GLU A 9 -3.73 0.75 14.45
N ALA A 10 -3.04 1.03 13.33
CA ALA A 10 -3.26 2.25 12.55
C ALA A 10 -4.68 2.29 11.97
N PHE A 11 -5.20 1.13 11.59
CA PHE A 11 -6.62 0.90 11.29
C PHE A 11 -7.14 -0.17 12.24
N SER A 12 -8.37 -0.01 12.74
CA SER A 12 -8.97 -1.05 13.58
C SER A 12 -9.32 -2.29 12.76
N GLU A 13 -9.53 -3.43 13.41
CA GLU A 13 -10.03 -4.63 12.73
C GLU A 13 -11.33 -4.34 11.97
N THR A 14 -12.24 -3.55 12.56
CA THR A 14 -13.51 -3.17 11.92
C THR A 14 -13.28 -2.34 10.66
N ASP A 15 -12.34 -1.40 10.72
CA ASP A 15 -11.96 -0.58 9.57
C ASP A 15 -11.37 -1.43 8.43
N CYS A 16 -10.47 -2.35 8.77
CA CYS A 16 -9.90 -3.29 7.80
C CYS A 16 -10.96 -4.17 7.15
N ALA A 17 -11.91 -4.71 7.94
CA ALA A 17 -13.01 -5.53 7.42
C ALA A 17 -13.85 -4.74 6.43
N ARG A 18 -14.20 -3.50 6.81
CA ARG A 18 -14.99 -2.58 5.99
C ARG A 18 -14.27 -2.26 4.68
N LEU A 19 -12.96 -1.99 4.71
CA LEU A 19 -12.17 -1.71 3.50
C LEU A 19 -12.11 -2.90 2.54
N ILE A 20 -11.94 -4.11 3.06
CA ILE A 20 -11.96 -5.33 2.25
C ILE A 20 -13.33 -5.51 1.59
N GLU A 21 -14.42 -5.31 2.33
CA GLU A 21 -15.78 -5.44 1.79
C GLU A 21 -16.08 -4.38 0.71
N ILE A 22 -15.63 -3.14 0.94
CA ILE A 22 -15.70 -2.06 -0.04
C ILE A 22 -14.98 -2.46 -1.34
N ALA A 23 -13.75 -2.97 -1.24
CA ALA A 23 -12.98 -3.40 -2.40
C ALA A 23 -13.66 -4.55 -3.16
N ARG A 24 -14.13 -5.58 -2.45
CA ARG A 24 -14.85 -6.72 -3.05
C ARG A 24 -16.13 -6.29 -3.77
N THR A 25 -16.88 -5.36 -3.17
CA THR A 25 -18.10 -4.83 -3.79
C THR A 25 -17.79 -4.03 -5.04
N ALA A 26 -16.74 -3.19 -5.00
CA ALA A 26 -16.29 -2.41 -6.15
C ALA A 26 -15.86 -3.33 -7.30
N GLU A 27 -15.03 -4.35 -7.04
CA GLU A 27 -14.60 -5.34 -8.04
C GLU A 27 -15.78 -6.07 -8.69
N ALA A 28 -16.77 -6.50 -7.88
CA ALA A 28 -17.96 -7.16 -8.39
C ALA A 28 -18.81 -6.24 -9.27
N SER A 29 -18.88 -4.95 -8.94
CA SER A 29 -19.64 -3.94 -9.70
C SER A 29 -18.96 -3.55 -11.02
N ASP A 30 -17.63 -3.57 -11.04
CA ASP A 30 -16.79 -3.07 -12.15
C ASP A 30 -16.17 -4.20 -12.99
N ALA A 31 -16.73 -5.41 -12.90
CA ALA A 31 -16.35 -6.63 -13.61
C ALA A 31 -16.38 -6.53 -15.16
N ARG A 32 -16.52 -5.33 -15.73
CA ARG A 32 -16.41 -5.05 -17.17
C ARG A 32 -15.09 -4.40 -17.59
N LEU A 33 -14.28 -3.83 -16.67
CA LEU A 33 -13.07 -3.09 -17.04
C LEU A 33 -11.95 -3.17 -15.98
N VAL A 34 -11.59 -4.38 -15.52
CA VAL A 34 -10.30 -4.53 -14.80
C VAL A 34 -9.18 -4.26 -15.80
N GLY A 35 -8.58 -3.08 -15.70
CA GLY A 35 -7.49 -2.63 -16.57
C GLY A 35 -6.31 -3.60 -16.50
N GLN A 36 -6.20 -4.48 -17.50
CA GLN A 36 -5.01 -5.27 -17.75
C GLN A 36 -3.86 -4.36 -18.19
N GLN A 37 -3.10 -3.81 -17.23
CA GLN A 37 -1.85 -3.12 -17.53
C GLN A 37 -0.65 -4.02 -17.25
N ARG A 38 -0.29 -4.72 -18.34
CA ARG A 38 1.01 -5.20 -18.80
C ARG A 38 2.23 -4.92 -17.90
N ALA A 39 2.50 -5.89 -17.02
CA ALA A 39 3.80 -6.57 -16.89
C ALA A 39 3.54 -7.81 -16.01
N HIS A 40 3.00 -8.88 -16.58
CA HIS A 40 2.51 -10.06 -15.83
C HIS A 40 3.53 -10.72 -14.88
N ASN A 41 4.81 -10.36 -14.99
CA ASN A 41 5.90 -10.81 -14.10
C ASN A 41 6.29 -9.80 -13.02
N LEU A 42 5.99 -8.50 -13.21
CA LEU A 42 6.33 -7.48 -12.22
C LEU A 42 5.28 -7.41 -11.12
N ARG A 43 3.98 -7.46 -11.48
CA ARG A 43 2.87 -7.41 -10.52
C ARG A 43 1.75 -8.36 -10.94
N ARG A 44 1.21 -9.08 -9.96
CA ARG A 44 0.00 -9.89 -10.05
C ARG A 44 -0.90 -9.54 -8.87
N ALA A 45 -1.82 -8.61 -9.08
CA ALA A 45 -2.80 -8.16 -8.09
C ALA A 45 -4.02 -7.55 -8.78
N ASP A 46 -5.18 -7.61 -8.14
CA ASP A 46 -6.37 -6.85 -8.51
C ASP A 46 -6.40 -5.55 -7.69
N LEU A 47 -6.80 -4.43 -8.30
CA LEU A 47 -6.65 -3.09 -7.74
C LEU A 47 -7.97 -2.32 -7.74
N VAL A 48 -8.29 -1.70 -6.61
CA VAL A 48 -9.40 -0.76 -6.45
C VAL A 48 -8.84 0.57 -5.95
N TRP A 49 -9.17 1.66 -6.65
CA TRP A 49 -8.85 3.02 -6.24
C TRP A 49 -10.05 3.65 -5.54
N LEU A 50 -9.85 4.38 -4.45
CA LEU A 50 -10.93 4.77 -3.53
C LEU A 50 -11.61 6.11 -3.83
N ASP A 51 -11.09 6.94 -4.74
CA ASP A 51 -11.55 8.34 -4.95
C ASP A 51 -13.06 8.47 -5.27
N ASP A 52 -13.66 7.43 -5.85
CA ASP A 52 -15.09 7.41 -6.21
C ASP A 52 -15.85 6.23 -5.58
N VAL A 53 -15.27 5.58 -4.58
CA VAL A 53 -15.88 4.42 -3.93
C VAL A 53 -16.70 4.87 -2.71
N ALA A 54 -18.02 4.83 -2.86
CA ALA A 54 -18.94 5.20 -1.79
C ALA A 54 -18.66 4.42 -0.49
N GLY A 55 -18.62 5.14 0.63
CA GLY A 55 -18.34 4.56 1.95
C GLY A 55 -16.86 4.53 2.34
N ALA A 56 -15.94 4.97 1.47
CA ALA A 56 -14.51 5.11 1.73
C ALA A 56 -14.07 6.54 2.10
N GLU A 57 -15.00 7.48 2.26
CA GLU A 57 -14.71 8.92 2.42
C GLU A 57 -13.85 9.23 3.65
N TRP A 58 -13.99 8.43 4.71
CA TRP A 58 -13.28 8.57 5.98
C TRP A 58 -11.80 8.14 5.89
N VAL A 59 -11.42 7.37 4.88
CA VAL A 59 -10.11 6.71 4.80
C VAL A 59 -8.99 7.73 4.65
N MET A 60 -9.21 8.77 3.83
CA MET A 60 -8.19 9.80 3.60
C MET A 60 -7.92 10.65 4.84
N ASP A 61 -8.95 10.96 5.64
CA ASP A 61 -8.75 11.67 6.91
C ASP A 61 -7.83 10.88 7.83
N ARG A 62 -8.08 9.56 7.96
CA ARG A 62 -7.23 8.67 8.76
C ARG A 62 -5.80 8.57 8.22
N ILE A 63 -5.65 8.44 6.90
CA ILE A 63 -4.34 8.42 6.23
C ILE A 63 -3.55 9.70 6.54
N ILE A 64 -4.17 10.86 6.42
CA ILE A 64 -3.53 12.17 6.60
C ILE A 64 -2.97 12.28 8.03
N GLU A 65 -3.72 11.83 9.03
CA GLU A 65 -3.25 11.78 10.42
C GLU A 65 -2.01 10.91 10.59
N LEU A 66 -2.08 9.66 10.11
CA LEU A 66 -0.99 8.68 10.23
C LEU A 66 0.29 9.15 9.54
N VAL A 67 0.17 9.65 8.30
CA VAL A 67 1.31 10.15 7.53
C VAL A 67 1.89 11.40 8.18
N ARG A 68 1.06 12.31 8.71
CA ARG A 68 1.54 13.50 9.42
C ARG A 68 2.38 13.12 10.64
N ASP A 69 1.92 12.14 11.42
CA ASP A 69 2.60 11.71 12.64
C ASP A 69 3.90 10.95 12.34
N ALA A 70 3.88 10.05 11.36
CA ALA A 70 5.09 9.37 10.88
C ALA A 70 6.09 10.36 10.28
N ASN A 71 5.63 11.32 9.47
CA ASN A 71 6.51 12.31 8.85
C ASN A 71 7.21 13.16 9.92
N ARG A 72 6.47 13.63 10.93
CA ARG A 72 7.02 14.43 12.04
C ARG A 72 8.01 13.64 12.91
N SER A 73 7.78 12.36 13.11
CA SER A 73 8.57 11.55 14.06
C SER A 73 9.77 10.82 13.42
N ALA A 74 9.72 10.50 12.12
CA ALA A 74 10.71 9.61 11.48
C ALA A 74 11.38 10.18 10.21
N TYR A 75 10.73 11.07 9.47
CA TYR A 75 11.16 11.40 8.09
C TYR A 75 11.52 12.86 7.84
N ASP A 76 10.73 13.80 8.37
CA ASP A 76 10.86 15.24 8.17
C ASP A 76 10.92 15.65 6.69
N PHE A 77 10.09 15.03 5.85
CA PHE A 77 9.98 15.43 4.45
C PHE A 77 9.05 16.62 4.27
N ALA A 78 9.39 17.49 3.31
CA ALA A 78 8.46 18.48 2.79
C ALA A 78 7.37 17.76 2.00
N LEU A 79 6.22 17.53 2.65
CA LEU A 79 5.01 17.00 2.03
C LEU A 79 4.05 18.16 1.75
N ASP A 80 3.46 18.19 0.57
CA ASP A 80 2.54 19.25 0.14
C ASP A 80 1.19 18.76 -0.39
N ALA A 81 1.06 17.46 -0.70
CA ALA A 81 -0.16 16.93 -1.28
C ALA A 81 -0.33 15.40 -1.10
N PHE A 82 -1.55 14.95 -1.36
CA PHE A 82 -1.90 13.58 -1.74
C PHE A 82 -2.57 13.68 -3.12
N ASP A 83 -1.76 13.67 -4.18
CA ASP A 83 -2.22 13.88 -5.57
C ASP A 83 -2.73 12.58 -6.24
N GLU A 84 -2.74 11.47 -5.51
CA GLU A 84 -3.15 10.15 -6.00
C GLU A 84 -4.12 9.50 -5.02
N SER A 85 -5.07 8.74 -5.57
CA SER A 85 -6.03 7.97 -4.78
C SER A 85 -5.36 6.90 -3.94
N ALA A 86 -5.94 6.59 -2.79
CA ALA A 86 -5.59 5.40 -2.04
C ALA A 86 -6.01 4.14 -2.84
N GLN A 87 -5.15 3.13 -2.83
CA GLN A 87 -5.31 1.90 -3.60
C GLN A 87 -5.43 0.71 -2.66
N ILE A 88 -6.52 -0.05 -2.75
CA ILE A 88 -6.59 -1.40 -2.19
C ILE A 88 -6.09 -2.38 -3.25
N ALA A 89 -5.16 -3.25 -2.86
CA ALA A 89 -4.63 -4.30 -3.69
C ALA A 89 -4.95 -5.68 -3.11
N ARG A 90 -5.52 -6.57 -3.93
CA ARG A 90 -5.77 -7.98 -3.64
C ARG A 90 -4.70 -8.85 -4.31
N TYR A 91 -4.01 -9.66 -3.53
CA TYR A 91 -3.04 -10.66 -3.97
C TYR A 91 -3.57 -12.05 -3.62
N GLY A 92 -4.02 -12.80 -4.62
CA GLY A 92 -4.58 -14.14 -4.43
C GLY A 92 -3.59 -15.27 -4.75
N ALA A 93 -3.65 -16.35 -3.97
CA ALA A 93 -2.83 -17.54 -4.20
C ALA A 93 -3.07 -18.18 -5.57
N GLU A 94 -4.26 -18.01 -6.17
CA GLU A 94 -4.64 -18.59 -7.46
C GLU A 94 -3.76 -18.15 -8.64
N ARG A 95 -3.02 -17.05 -8.47
CA ARG A 95 -2.07 -16.51 -9.47
C ARG A 95 -0.67 -16.27 -8.89
N GLU A 96 -0.39 -16.80 -7.70
CA GLU A 96 0.81 -16.48 -6.92
C GLU A 96 0.97 -14.97 -6.79
N GLY A 97 -0.07 -14.26 -6.34
CA GLY A 97 -0.13 -12.80 -6.33
C GLY A 97 1.12 -12.18 -5.67
N HIS A 98 1.77 -11.25 -6.36
CA HIS A 98 3.02 -10.61 -5.93
C HIS A 98 3.21 -9.22 -6.56
N PHE A 99 4.23 -8.50 -6.10
CA PHE A 99 4.80 -7.36 -6.79
C PHE A 99 6.31 -7.40 -6.57
N ASP A 100 7.11 -7.69 -7.60
CA ASP A 100 8.56 -7.82 -7.49
C ASP A 100 9.25 -6.47 -7.17
N TRP A 101 10.55 -6.51 -6.88
CA TRP A 101 11.33 -5.36 -6.43
C TRP A 101 11.14 -4.13 -7.33
N HIS A 102 10.64 -3.05 -6.73
CA HIS A 102 10.42 -1.77 -7.40
C HIS A 102 10.57 -0.59 -6.44
N SER A 103 10.69 0.60 -7.04
CA SER A 103 10.61 1.88 -6.35
C SER A 103 9.29 2.53 -6.74
N ASP A 104 8.65 3.22 -5.80
CA ASP A 104 7.39 3.93 -6.05
C ASP A 104 7.60 5.29 -6.69
N ILE A 105 8.69 5.98 -6.36
CA ILE A 105 9.11 7.16 -7.12
C ILE A 105 9.67 6.68 -8.46
N GLY A 106 9.36 7.42 -9.52
CA GLY A 106 9.77 7.08 -10.88
C GLY A 106 9.49 8.20 -11.86
N GLU A 107 9.53 7.86 -13.14
CA GLU A 107 9.20 8.79 -14.22
C GLU A 107 7.69 9.09 -14.25
N GLY A 108 7.33 10.34 -14.54
CA GLY A 108 5.95 10.80 -14.63
C GLY A 108 5.62 11.92 -13.64
N ARG A 109 4.60 12.72 -13.97
CA ARG A 109 4.27 13.96 -13.23
C ARG A 109 3.98 13.73 -11.75
N LEU A 110 3.23 12.66 -11.42
CA LEU A 110 2.85 12.33 -10.04
C LEU A 110 3.91 11.43 -9.39
N ALA A 111 4.32 10.37 -10.08
CA ALA A 111 5.32 9.42 -9.57
C ALA A 111 6.62 10.12 -9.13
N ALA A 112 7.12 11.11 -9.89
CA ALA A 112 8.35 11.84 -9.56
C ALA A 112 8.24 12.70 -8.28
N ARG A 113 7.03 12.95 -7.78
CA ARG A 113 6.78 13.74 -6.56
C ARG A 113 6.57 12.87 -5.32
N ARG A 114 6.46 11.55 -5.43
CA ARG A 114 6.20 10.65 -4.29
C ARG A 114 7.37 10.71 -3.30
N LYS A 115 7.03 10.96 -2.03
CA LYS A 115 7.97 11.12 -0.92
C LYS A 115 7.90 9.98 0.06
N LEU A 116 6.69 9.69 0.54
CA LEU A 116 6.41 8.61 1.46
C LEU A 116 5.37 7.69 0.85
N THR A 117 5.66 6.41 0.93
CA THR A 117 4.70 5.34 0.71
C THR A 117 4.21 4.89 2.08
N MET A 118 2.91 4.70 2.22
CA MET A 118 2.31 3.98 3.34
C MET A 118 1.56 2.76 2.80
N VAL A 119 1.82 1.61 3.40
CA VAL A 119 1.10 0.35 3.13
C VAL A 119 0.50 -0.16 4.42
N VAL A 120 -0.81 -0.37 4.45
CA VAL A 120 -1.54 -0.96 5.59
C VAL A 120 -1.88 -2.40 5.28
N GLN A 121 -1.56 -3.30 6.20
CA GLN A 121 -1.97 -4.70 6.13
C GLN A 121 -3.45 -4.82 6.51
N LEU A 122 -4.31 -5.28 5.58
CA LEU A 122 -5.75 -5.36 5.81
C LEU A 122 -6.23 -6.77 6.13
N SER A 123 -5.65 -7.79 5.49
CA SER A 123 -5.96 -9.19 5.81
C SER A 123 -5.40 -9.59 7.17
N ASP A 124 -6.11 -10.48 7.85
CA ASP A 124 -5.58 -11.21 9.00
C ASP A 124 -4.37 -12.05 8.57
N GLU A 125 -3.38 -12.20 9.45
CA GLU A 125 -2.16 -12.92 9.11
C GLU A 125 -2.35 -14.43 9.00
N ASP A 126 -3.39 -14.95 9.66
CA ASP A 126 -3.79 -16.37 9.65
C ASP A 126 -4.61 -16.73 8.39
N ASP A 127 -5.11 -15.74 7.65
CA ASP A 127 -5.92 -15.96 6.44
C ASP A 127 -5.09 -16.24 5.18
N TYR A 128 -3.76 -16.06 5.23
CA TYR A 128 -2.88 -16.25 4.07
C TYR A 128 -1.43 -16.63 4.43
N GLU A 129 -0.79 -17.34 3.50
CA GLU A 129 0.64 -17.66 3.56
C GLU A 129 1.42 -16.94 2.45
N GLY A 130 2.69 -16.61 2.72
CA GLY A 130 3.49 -15.78 1.81
C GLY A 130 3.07 -14.31 1.85
N GLY A 131 3.11 -13.60 0.72
CA GLY A 131 2.57 -12.23 0.64
C GLY A 131 3.30 -11.18 1.48
N ALA A 132 4.54 -11.44 1.91
CA ALA A 132 5.26 -10.55 2.80
C ALA A 132 5.63 -9.25 2.09
N LEU A 133 5.36 -8.10 2.72
CA LEU A 133 5.90 -6.81 2.30
C LEU A 133 7.35 -6.71 2.79
N GLU A 134 8.28 -6.67 1.85
CA GLU A 134 9.71 -6.55 2.11
C GLU A 134 10.21 -5.21 1.58
N VAL A 135 10.94 -4.47 2.41
CA VAL A 135 11.59 -3.21 2.06
C VAL A 135 13.11 -3.40 2.18
N MET A 136 13.86 -2.88 1.22
CA MET A 136 15.32 -2.93 1.18
C MET A 136 15.89 -1.52 1.41
N PRO A 137 15.99 -1.05 2.67
CA PRO A 137 16.52 0.28 2.99
C PRO A 137 18.02 0.42 2.66
N SER A 138 18.77 -0.68 2.65
CA SER A 138 20.19 -0.71 2.34
C SER A 138 20.57 -2.11 1.80
N ASN A 139 21.64 -2.73 2.28
CA ASN A 139 22.08 -4.06 1.86
C ASN A 139 21.37 -5.23 2.60
N HIS A 140 20.21 -4.98 3.20
CA HIS A 140 19.42 -5.98 3.92
C HIS A 140 17.93 -5.74 3.71
N ILE A 141 17.14 -6.79 3.92
CA ILE A 141 15.68 -6.77 3.83
C ILE A 141 15.10 -6.54 5.23
N VAL A 142 14.12 -5.65 5.32
CA VAL A 142 13.23 -5.47 6.47
C VAL A 142 11.85 -5.94 6.04
N THR A 143 11.31 -6.94 6.74
CA THR A 143 9.94 -7.44 6.53
C THR A 143 8.98 -6.65 7.41
N ALA A 144 7.92 -6.12 6.82
CA ALA A 144 6.87 -5.42 7.54
C ALA A 144 6.04 -6.37 8.42
N GLY A 145 5.48 -5.85 9.51
CA GLY A 145 4.54 -6.59 10.37
C GLY A 145 3.32 -7.08 9.58
N LYS A 146 2.88 -8.32 9.86
CA LYS A 146 1.70 -8.94 9.25
C LYS A 146 0.43 -8.67 10.06
N GLU A 147 0.56 -8.09 11.25
CA GLU A 147 -0.56 -7.82 12.14
C GLU A 147 -1.54 -6.88 11.45
N ARG A 148 -2.79 -7.32 11.36
CA ARG A 148 -3.86 -6.60 10.70
C ARG A 148 -4.00 -5.19 11.27
N GLY A 149 -4.21 -4.23 10.38
CA GLY A 149 -4.33 -2.81 10.72
C GLY A 149 -2.99 -2.09 10.89
N THR A 150 -1.85 -2.80 10.82
CA THR A 150 -0.54 -2.17 10.90
C THR A 150 -0.23 -1.38 9.64
N ALA A 151 0.10 -0.10 9.81
CA ALA A 151 0.62 0.75 8.74
C ALA A 151 2.15 0.70 8.73
N THR A 152 2.74 0.42 7.58
CA THR A 152 4.18 0.48 7.34
C THR A 152 4.47 1.62 6.37
N LEU A 153 5.30 2.55 6.79
CA LEU A 153 5.73 3.70 6.02
C LEU A 153 7.20 3.59 5.67
N PHE A 154 7.55 4.08 4.48
CA PHE A 154 8.93 4.18 4.02
C PHE A 154 9.06 5.23 2.91
N PRO A 155 10.24 5.84 2.73
CA PRO A 155 10.51 6.74 1.61
C PRO A 155 10.28 6.04 0.27
N SER A 156 9.54 6.70 -0.64
CA SER A 156 9.09 6.09 -1.90
C SER A 156 10.21 5.71 -2.88
N TYR A 157 11.45 6.11 -2.62
CA TYR A 157 12.64 5.67 -3.35
C TYR A 157 13.23 4.35 -2.88
N MET A 158 12.72 3.77 -1.78
CA MET A 158 13.19 2.47 -1.31
C MET A 158 12.68 1.36 -2.20
N LEU A 159 13.60 0.45 -2.56
CA LEU A 159 13.23 -0.79 -3.21
C LEU A 159 12.37 -1.61 -2.24
N HIS A 160 11.23 -2.08 -2.72
CA HIS A 160 10.34 -2.94 -1.94
C HIS A 160 9.60 -3.91 -2.87
N ARG A 161 9.05 -4.97 -2.26
CA ARG A 161 8.29 -6.00 -2.97
C ARG A 161 7.21 -6.60 -2.06
N VAL A 162 6.27 -7.28 -2.69
CA VAL A 162 5.35 -8.23 -2.05
C VAL A 162 5.72 -9.63 -2.55
N THR A 163 6.15 -10.52 -1.66
CA THR A 163 6.48 -11.89 -2.03
C THR A 163 5.22 -12.66 -2.49
N PRO A 164 5.35 -13.73 -3.29
CA PRO A 164 4.20 -14.50 -3.74
C PRO A 164 3.31 -15.00 -2.59
N VAL A 165 1.99 -14.84 -2.73
CA VAL A 165 0.99 -15.48 -1.87
C VAL A 165 0.87 -16.95 -2.29
N SER A 166 1.07 -17.87 -1.35
CA SER A 166 1.02 -19.32 -1.58
C SER A 166 -0.28 -19.98 -1.14
N SER A 167 -1.00 -19.35 -0.21
CA SER A 167 -2.32 -19.78 0.28
C SER A 167 -3.16 -18.57 0.67
N GLY A 168 -4.48 -18.66 0.49
CA GLY A 168 -5.42 -17.59 0.84
C GLY A 168 -5.32 -16.35 -0.06
N GLU A 169 -5.69 -15.20 0.50
CA GLU A 169 -5.61 -13.91 -0.19
C GLU A 169 -5.22 -12.76 0.74
N ARG A 170 -4.28 -11.95 0.28
CA ARG A 170 -3.77 -10.78 0.99
C ARG A 170 -4.36 -9.49 0.42
N HIS A 171 -4.94 -8.67 1.28
CA HIS A 171 -5.35 -7.31 0.98
C HIS A 171 -4.43 -6.30 1.67
N SER A 172 -4.09 -5.23 0.95
CA SER A 172 -3.40 -4.07 1.52
C SER A 172 -3.92 -2.76 0.98
N LEU A 173 -3.89 -1.71 1.80
CA LEU A 173 -4.16 -0.32 1.40
C LEU A 173 -2.83 0.40 1.19
N THR A 174 -2.62 1.00 0.02
CA THR A 174 -1.42 1.77 -0.32
C THR A 174 -1.79 3.20 -0.66
N ILE A 175 -0.99 4.16 -0.20
CA ILE A 175 -1.11 5.58 -0.55
C ILE A 175 0.28 6.21 -0.62
N TRP A 176 0.39 7.27 -1.42
CA TRP A 176 1.61 8.06 -1.57
C TRP A 176 1.37 9.50 -1.17
N ALA A 177 2.26 10.04 -0.34
CA ALA A 177 2.33 11.48 -0.06
C ALA A 177 3.34 12.15 -0.99
N HIS A 178 3.02 13.33 -1.50
CA HIS A 178 3.78 14.04 -2.51
C HIS A 178 4.48 15.28 -1.94
N GLY A 179 5.53 15.71 -2.63
CA GLY A 179 6.30 16.89 -2.28
C GLY A 179 7.16 17.41 -3.44
N PRO A 180 7.95 18.48 -3.22
CA PRO A 180 8.94 18.96 -4.17
C PRO A 180 10.08 17.94 -4.35
N ALA A 181 10.89 18.07 -5.41
CA ALA A 181 12.04 17.17 -5.63
C ALA A 181 12.95 17.04 -4.39
N PHE A 182 13.58 15.88 -4.18
CA PHE A 182 14.59 15.71 -3.13
C PHE A 182 15.75 16.67 -3.35
N ARG A 183 16.26 17.26 -2.27
CA ARG A 183 17.37 18.22 -2.27
C ARG A 183 18.44 17.73 -1.32
#